data_AF-A0A5E7V038-F1
#
_entry.id   AF-A0A5E7V038-F1
#
_cell.length_a   1.000
_cell.length_b   1.000
_cell.length_c   1.000
_cell.angle_alpha   90.00
_cell.angle_beta   90.00
_cell.angle_gamma   90.00
#
_symmetry.space_group_name_H-M   'P 1'
#
loop_
_entity.id
_entity.type
_entity.pdbx_description
1 polymer ?
#
loop_
_entity_poly.entity_id
_entity_poly.type
_entity_poly.pdbx_seq_one_letter_code
_entity_poly.pdbx_strand_id
1 'polypeptide(L)'
;MHAPAPCQGVGTFSAGEVGYNSFWKVPTGAGVCSKQAKFDIPLSMRYLYFVYAYELRTPDPLKMDAGDYTGSITYTVGPNMDFDMGDVMIPSDSMLTLNFNLKVTHTMKVDIPPGGNRVVLEPLGGWQSWLNQGRKPTRLMRDQTFTISASSRFKMSIECQYVMGNNCALWEANAGHEAPLEVSVSLPNGLTDGAGQPVNRRRLLRDGSGTELFQPGFYLDRKVGTLHFEVARDAVDEMIKEGTSRRYSGNVMVIWDSEVG
;
A
#
# COMPACT_ATOMS: atom_id res chain seq x y z
N MET A 1 46.04 15.89 -6.02
CA MET A 1 45.05 14.88 -6.47
C MET A 1 43.69 15.13 -5.82
N HIS A 2 43.18 16.36 -5.86
CA HIS A 2 41.95 16.73 -5.17
C HIS A 2 40.87 17.11 -6.19
N ALA A 3 39.60 16.99 -5.81
CA ALA A 3 38.50 17.56 -6.57
C ALA A 3 38.64 19.09 -6.61
N PRO A 4 38.31 19.75 -7.72
CA PRO A 4 38.31 21.21 -7.75
C PRO A 4 37.17 21.73 -6.87
N ALA A 5 37.42 22.77 -6.07
CA ALA A 5 36.32 23.43 -5.37
C ALA A 5 35.34 24.03 -6.40
N PRO A 6 34.02 23.97 -6.17
CA PRO A 6 33.31 23.50 -4.96
C PRO A 6 32.94 22.00 -4.97
N CYS A 7 33.43 21.23 -5.93
CA CYS A 7 33.26 19.78 -5.95
C CYS A 7 34.02 19.07 -4.82
N GLN A 8 33.49 17.92 -4.43
CA GLN A 8 33.99 17.13 -3.31
C GLN A 8 34.63 15.84 -3.81
N GLY A 9 35.85 15.56 -3.37
CA GLY A 9 36.52 14.30 -3.70
C GLY A 9 35.83 13.13 -3.01
N VAL A 10 35.73 11.99 -3.68
CA VAL A 10 35.17 10.75 -3.10
C VAL A 10 36.23 9.86 -2.44
N GLY A 11 37.46 10.36 -2.29
CA GLY A 11 38.55 9.63 -1.63
C GLY A 11 39.19 8.50 -2.44
N THR A 12 38.73 8.25 -3.67
CA THR A 12 39.27 7.21 -4.55
C THR A 12 39.88 7.81 -5.81
N PHE A 13 41.14 7.46 -6.06
CA PHE A 13 41.83 7.72 -7.32
C PHE A 13 42.84 6.59 -7.59
N SER A 14 43.20 6.39 -8.85
CA SER A 14 44.34 5.56 -9.23
C SER A 14 45.22 6.34 -10.20
N ALA A 15 46.53 6.14 -10.10
CA ALA A 15 47.51 6.79 -10.96
C ALA A 15 48.63 5.79 -11.27
N GLY A 16 49.09 5.75 -12.52
CA GLY A 16 50.21 4.94 -12.96
C GLY A 16 50.77 5.45 -14.29
N GLU A 17 51.77 4.77 -14.83
CA GLU A 17 52.47 5.19 -16.05
C GLU A 17 51.54 5.35 -17.27
N VAL A 18 50.43 4.61 -17.29
CA VAL A 18 49.52 4.53 -18.45
C VAL A 18 48.18 5.22 -18.23
N GLY A 19 47.93 5.83 -17.06
CA GLY A 19 46.65 6.48 -16.82
C GLY A 19 46.42 7.02 -15.41
N TYR A 20 45.33 7.78 -15.30
CA TYR A 20 44.84 8.36 -14.06
C TYR A 20 43.32 8.30 -14.03
N ASN A 21 42.75 7.79 -12.94
CA ASN A 21 41.33 7.81 -12.68
C ASN A 21 41.04 8.67 -11.46
N SER A 22 40.04 9.54 -11.56
CA SER A 22 39.51 10.24 -10.40
C SER A 22 38.02 10.42 -10.53
N PHE A 23 37.36 10.51 -9.37
CA PHE A 23 35.94 10.77 -9.29
C PHE A 23 35.70 11.90 -8.29
N TRP A 24 34.71 12.74 -8.55
CA TRP A 24 34.27 13.75 -7.60
C TRP A 24 32.75 13.87 -7.63
N LYS A 25 32.18 14.22 -6.49
CA LYS A 25 30.78 14.56 -6.36
C LYS A 25 30.60 16.04 -6.68
N VAL A 26 29.54 16.35 -7.44
CA VAL A 26 29.07 17.71 -7.69
C VAL A 26 27.89 17.97 -6.75
N PRO A 27 28.05 18.76 -5.67
CA PRO A 27 26.93 19.13 -4.82
C PRO A 27 25.84 19.90 -5.60
N THR A 28 24.59 19.81 -5.17
CA THR A 28 23.50 20.62 -5.74
C THR A 28 23.84 22.10 -5.61
N GLY A 29 23.77 22.85 -6.71
CA GLY A 29 24.11 24.28 -6.73
C GLY A 29 25.60 24.60 -6.69
N ALA A 30 26.48 23.60 -6.88
CA ALA A 30 27.93 23.80 -6.94
C ALA A 30 28.38 24.68 -8.13
N GLY A 31 27.57 24.78 -9.19
CA GLY A 31 28.00 25.44 -10.42
C GLY A 31 29.08 24.64 -11.14
N VAL A 32 30.14 25.31 -11.61
CA VAL A 32 31.19 24.69 -12.42
C VAL A 32 32.28 24.07 -11.56
N CYS A 33 32.64 22.82 -11.88
CA CYS A 33 33.79 22.14 -11.29
C CYS A 33 34.82 21.83 -12.38
N SER A 34 35.90 22.62 -12.43
CA SER A 34 36.90 22.52 -13.49
C SER A 34 38.30 22.23 -12.95
N LYS A 35 39.06 21.42 -13.70
CA LYS A 35 40.50 21.27 -13.50
C LYS A 35 41.24 21.82 -14.69
N GLN A 36 42.17 22.73 -14.44
CA GLN A 36 43.05 23.25 -15.48
C GLN A 36 44.23 22.30 -15.70
N ALA A 37 44.53 22.01 -16.96
CA ALA A 37 45.75 21.31 -17.34
C ALA A 37 46.97 22.18 -16.99
N LYS A 38 47.99 21.59 -16.36
CA LYS A 38 49.24 22.29 -16.03
C LYS A 38 50.27 22.29 -17.16
N PHE A 39 50.04 21.45 -18.17
CA PHE A 39 50.91 21.22 -19.31
C PHE A 39 50.03 20.91 -20.51
N ASP A 40 50.58 21.04 -21.71
CA ASP A 40 49.88 20.68 -22.95
C ASP A 40 49.49 19.21 -22.93
N ILE A 41 48.21 18.95 -23.19
CA ILE A 41 47.67 17.59 -23.27
C ILE A 41 48.13 16.99 -24.59
N PRO A 42 48.90 15.88 -24.60
CA PRO A 42 49.33 15.25 -25.84
C PRO A 42 48.13 14.76 -26.65
N LEU A 43 48.19 14.88 -27.99
CA LEU A 43 47.13 14.41 -28.90
C LEU A 43 46.81 12.91 -28.77
N SER A 44 47.73 12.13 -28.21
CA SER A 44 47.54 10.70 -27.94
C SER A 44 46.80 10.39 -26.63
N MET A 45 46.44 11.39 -25.82
CA MET A 45 45.61 11.19 -24.63
C MET A 45 44.18 10.90 -25.05
N ARG A 46 43.55 9.91 -24.39
CA ARG A 46 42.15 9.55 -24.62
C ARG A 46 41.48 9.21 -23.30
N TYR A 47 40.22 9.59 -23.15
CA TYR A 47 39.38 9.07 -22.09
C TYR A 47 38.93 7.66 -22.48
N LEU A 48 39.34 6.65 -21.71
CA LEU A 48 38.93 5.26 -21.96
C LEU A 48 37.53 4.99 -21.41
N TYR A 49 37.14 5.69 -20.35
CA TYR A 49 35.86 5.55 -19.69
C TYR A 49 35.34 6.94 -19.28
N PHE A 50 34.04 7.15 -19.48
CA PHE A 50 33.30 8.22 -18.86
C PHE A 50 32.39 7.61 -17.80
N VAL A 51 32.61 7.97 -16.53
CA VAL A 51 31.83 7.42 -15.41
C VAL A 51 30.96 8.54 -14.84
N TYR A 52 29.66 8.29 -14.81
CA TYR A 52 28.67 9.18 -14.23
C TYR A 52 27.87 8.43 -13.17
N ALA A 53 27.72 9.02 -11.99
CA ALA A 53 26.86 8.52 -10.94
C ALA A 53 25.82 9.58 -10.59
N TYR A 54 24.60 9.14 -10.31
CA TYR A 54 23.49 10.00 -9.93
C TYR A 54 22.84 9.52 -8.63
N GLU A 55 22.14 10.44 -7.98
CA GLU A 55 21.27 10.17 -6.83
C GLU A 55 19.83 10.48 -7.27
N LEU A 56 18.98 9.45 -7.37
CA LEU A 56 17.56 9.64 -7.62
C LEU A 56 16.83 9.79 -6.29
N ARG A 57 16.25 10.96 -6.04
CA ARG A 57 15.40 11.21 -4.87
C ARG A 57 13.94 11.01 -5.27
N THR A 58 13.33 9.93 -4.82
CA THR A 58 11.90 9.68 -5.03
C THR A 58 11.07 10.24 -3.88
N PRO A 59 9.82 10.65 -4.12
CA PRO A 59 8.83 10.82 -3.05
C PRO A 59 8.60 9.51 -2.28
N ASP A 60 7.85 9.59 -1.18
CA ASP A 60 7.42 8.41 -0.43
C ASP A 60 6.53 7.52 -1.33
N PRO A 61 6.97 6.29 -1.68
CA PRO A 61 6.24 5.44 -2.62
C PRO A 61 4.88 4.98 -2.08
N LEU A 62 4.62 5.10 -0.77
CA LEU A 62 3.30 4.82 -0.18
C LEU A 62 2.28 5.94 -0.43
N LYS A 63 2.75 7.13 -0.82
CA LYS A 63 1.93 8.30 -1.14
C LYS A 63 1.86 8.60 -2.64
N MET A 64 2.66 7.92 -3.45
CA MET A 64 2.60 8.02 -4.89
C MET A 64 1.47 7.15 -5.41
N ASP A 65 0.75 7.60 -6.43
CA ASP A 65 -0.25 6.77 -7.08
C ASP A 65 0.41 5.56 -7.78
N ALA A 66 -0.33 4.47 -7.89
CA ALA A 66 0.13 3.33 -8.70
C ALA A 66 0.24 3.76 -10.17
N GLY A 67 1.35 3.42 -10.81
CA GLY A 67 1.57 3.79 -12.20
C GLY A 67 3.03 3.70 -12.63
N ASP A 68 3.22 3.96 -13.92
CA ASP A 68 4.53 4.06 -14.54
C ASP A 68 4.91 5.53 -14.68
N TYR A 69 5.96 5.94 -13.97
CA TYR A 69 6.53 7.28 -14.02
C TYR A 69 7.74 7.26 -14.94
N THR A 70 7.69 8.09 -15.98
CA THR A 70 8.81 8.27 -16.92
C THR A 70 9.38 9.67 -16.80
N GLY A 71 10.68 9.77 -16.96
CA GLY A 71 11.38 11.04 -16.99
C GLY A 71 12.68 10.90 -17.76
N SER A 72 13.20 12.02 -18.23
CA SER A 72 14.53 12.06 -18.81
C SER A 72 15.26 13.32 -18.36
N ILE A 73 16.58 13.22 -18.29
CA ILE A 73 17.46 14.37 -18.15
C ILE A 73 18.52 14.27 -19.23
N THR A 74 18.79 15.40 -19.88
CA THR A 74 19.75 15.48 -20.97
C THR A 74 20.85 16.44 -20.59
N TYR A 75 22.08 15.97 -20.70
CA TYR A 75 23.29 16.77 -20.56
C TYR A 75 23.95 16.96 -21.91
N THR A 76 24.59 18.10 -22.08
CA THR A 76 25.39 18.45 -23.24
C THR A 76 26.86 18.14 -23.00
N VAL A 77 27.55 17.60 -24.01
CA VAL A 77 28.97 17.23 -23.93
C VAL A 77 29.72 17.95 -25.04
N GLY A 78 30.74 18.73 -24.66
CA GLY A 78 31.54 19.52 -25.59
C GLY A 78 32.09 20.81 -24.99
N PRO A 79 32.82 21.61 -25.78
CA PRO A 79 33.39 22.86 -25.30
C PRO A 79 32.31 23.83 -24.80
N ASN A 80 32.47 24.33 -23.57
CA ASN A 80 31.53 25.23 -22.88
C ASN A 80 30.13 24.64 -22.63
N MET A 81 30.00 23.31 -22.55
CA MET A 81 28.75 22.58 -22.28
C MET A 81 28.72 21.99 -20.85
N ASP A 82 27.68 21.22 -20.49
CA ASP A 82 27.54 20.64 -19.14
C ASP A 82 28.75 19.75 -18.76
N PHE A 83 29.22 18.95 -19.71
CA PHE A 83 30.48 18.21 -19.61
C PHE A 83 31.48 18.73 -20.62
N ASP A 84 32.48 19.44 -20.12
CA ASP A 84 33.56 20.01 -20.90
C ASP A 84 34.90 19.30 -20.62
N MET A 85 35.51 18.78 -21.67
CA MET A 85 36.82 18.10 -21.64
C MET A 85 37.92 18.90 -22.35
N GLY A 86 37.66 20.18 -22.64
CA GLY A 86 38.50 21.09 -23.39
C GLY A 86 38.30 21.02 -24.91
N ASP A 87 39.03 21.85 -25.64
CA ASP A 87 38.84 22.07 -27.08
C ASP A 87 39.48 21.00 -27.97
N VAL A 88 40.27 20.10 -27.39
CA VAL A 88 40.98 19.02 -28.12
C VAL A 88 40.22 17.70 -28.01
N MET A 89 39.56 17.46 -26.88
CA MET A 89 38.87 16.21 -26.57
C MET A 89 37.39 16.31 -26.93
N ILE A 90 37.11 16.37 -28.23
CA ILE A 90 35.75 16.53 -28.77
C ILE A 90 35.02 15.19 -28.76
N PRO A 91 33.78 15.11 -28.23
CA PRO A 91 33.02 13.88 -28.22
C PRO A 91 32.48 13.56 -29.61
N SER A 92 32.25 12.27 -29.89
CA SER A 92 31.56 11.84 -31.12
C SER A 92 30.04 12.11 -31.08
N ASP A 93 29.47 12.25 -29.88
CA ASP A 93 28.07 12.61 -29.63
C ASP A 93 28.04 13.69 -28.54
N SER A 94 27.33 14.80 -28.80
CA SER A 94 27.25 15.94 -27.89
C SER A 94 26.12 15.83 -26.88
N MET A 95 25.36 14.73 -26.86
CA MET A 95 24.19 14.56 -26.01
C MET A 95 24.28 13.31 -25.14
N LEU A 96 24.08 13.48 -23.84
CA LEU A 96 23.95 12.40 -22.86
C LEU A 96 22.56 12.44 -22.23
N THR A 97 21.66 11.61 -22.74
CA THR A 97 20.28 11.48 -22.21
C THR A 97 20.18 10.29 -21.27
N LEU A 98 19.75 10.53 -20.03
CA LEU A 98 19.43 9.50 -19.06
C LEU A 98 17.91 9.38 -18.96
N ASN A 99 17.39 8.19 -19.25
CA ASN A 99 15.97 7.88 -19.15
C ASN A 99 15.69 7.14 -17.84
N PHE A 100 14.67 7.57 -17.12
CA PHE A 100 14.19 6.96 -15.90
C PHE A 100 12.81 6.36 -16.12
N ASN A 101 12.65 5.11 -15.70
CA ASN A 101 11.36 4.44 -15.61
C ASN A 101 11.21 3.93 -14.17
N LEU A 102 10.21 4.44 -13.46
CA LEU A 102 9.87 4.04 -12.10
C LEU A 102 8.45 3.49 -12.12
N LYS A 103 8.30 2.24 -11.70
CA LYS A 103 6.99 1.59 -11.57
C LYS A 103 6.58 1.53 -10.10
N VAL A 104 5.51 2.23 -9.76
CA VAL A 104 4.88 2.15 -8.43
C VAL A 104 3.74 1.15 -8.52
N THR A 105 3.78 0.12 -7.68
CA THR A 105 2.71 -0.87 -7.56
C THR A 105 2.20 -0.85 -6.14
N HIS A 106 0.89 -0.69 -5.98
CA HIS A 106 0.25 -0.92 -4.70
C HIS A 106 -0.32 -2.32 -4.65
N THR A 107 -0.08 -3.01 -3.53
CA THR A 107 -0.64 -4.33 -3.29
C THR A 107 -1.74 -4.21 -2.27
N MET A 108 -2.95 -4.59 -2.67
CA MET A 108 -4.00 -4.98 -1.74
C MET A 108 -4.25 -6.48 -1.90
N LYS A 109 -4.12 -7.22 -0.80
CA LYS A 109 -4.44 -8.64 -0.78
C LYS A 109 -5.22 -8.96 0.49
N VAL A 110 -6.32 -9.68 0.33
CA VAL A 110 -7.11 -10.22 1.43
C VAL A 110 -7.16 -11.73 1.29
N ASP A 111 -6.77 -12.45 2.34
CA ASP A 111 -6.93 -13.89 2.43
C ASP A 111 -7.89 -14.23 3.58
N ILE A 112 -8.89 -15.06 3.31
CA ILE A 112 -9.78 -15.63 4.32
C ILE A 112 -9.24 -17.02 4.69
N PRO A 113 -9.07 -17.35 5.99
CA PRO A 113 -8.63 -18.67 6.42
C PRO A 113 -9.54 -19.78 5.86
N PRO A 114 -9.03 -21.01 5.66
CA PRO A 114 -9.84 -22.14 5.21
C PRO A 114 -11.10 -22.33 6.07
N GLY A 115 -12.26 -22.44 5.43
CA GLY A 115 -13.56 -22.54 6.10
C GLY A 115 -14.12 -21.22 6.66
N GLY A 116 -13.36 -20.13 6.61
CA GLY A 116 -13.79 -18.80 7.06
C GLY A 116 -14.86 -18.14 6.18
N ASN A 117 -15.22 -18.77 5.06
CA ASN A 117 -16.36 -18.40 4.23
C ASN A 117 -17.71 -18.92 4.76
N ARG A 118 -17.70 -19.76 5.80
CA ARG A 118 -18.91 -20.25 6.48
C ARG A 118 -18.97 -19.69 7.91
N VAL A 119 -19.88 -18.74 8.11
CA VAL A 119 -20.11 -18.09 9.40
C VAL A 119 -21.31 -18.76 10.08
N VAL A 120 -21.10 -19.30 11.29
CA VAL A 120 -22.17 -19.84 12.14
C VAL A 120 -22.28 -18.94 13.37
N LEU A 121 -23.46 -18.35 13.55
CA LEU A 121 -23.74 -17.46 14.68
C LEU A 121 -24.18 -18.28 15.89
N GLU A 122 -23.56 -18.03 17.03
CA GLU A 122 -23.85 -18.73 18.27
C GLU A 122 -24.03 -17.73 19.42
N PRO A 123 -24.77 -18.11 20.48
CA PRO A 123 -24.83 -17.32 21.70
C PRO A 123 -23.44 -17.10 22.29
N LEU A 124 -23.23 -15.95 22.91
CA LEU A 124 -22.06 -15.76 23.77
C LEU A 124 -22.10 -16.79 24.91
N GLY A 125 -21.05 -17.61 25.03
CA GLY A 125 -21.00 -18.73 25.98
C GLY A 125 -21.70 -20.01 25.50
N GLY A 126 -22.19 -20.04 24.26
CA GLY A 126 -22.77 -21.21 23.62
C GLY A 126 -24.22 -21.51 24.02
N TRP A 127 -24.76 -22.59 23.46
CA TRP A 127 -26.18 -22.95 23.58
C TRP A 127 -26.58 -23.55 24.93
N GLN A 128 -25.63 -23.92 25.80
CA GLN A 128 -25.94 -24.66 27.04
C GLN A 128 -26.86 -23.91 28.00
N SER A 129 -26.70 -22.59 28.14
CA SER A 129 -27.56 -21.79 29.04
C SER A 129 -29.02 -21.79 28.56
N TRP A 130 -29.25 -21.83 27.25
CA TRP A 130 -30.59 -21.95 26.69
C TRP A 130 -31.16 -23.35 26.90
N LEU A 131 -30.38 -24.38 26.53
CA LEU A 131 -30.83 -25.78 26.57
C LEU A 131 -31.11 -26.28 28.00
N ASN A 132 -30.32 -25.86 28.99
CA ASN A 132 -30.43 -26.37 30.36
C ASN A 132 -31.26 -25.48 31.29
N GLN A 133 -31.33 -24.17 31.03
CA GLN A 133 -31.93 -23.20 31.96
C GLN A 133 -33.06 -22.38 31.33
N GLY A 134 -33.40 -22.60 30.04
CA GLY A 134 -34.41 -21.82 29.33
C GLY A 134 -34.05 -20.34 29.16
N ARG A 135 -32.80 -19.96 29.43
CA ARG A 135 -32.38 -18.56 29.35
C ARG A 135 -32.09 -18.20 27.91
N LYS A 136 -32.94 -17.37 27.31
CA LYS A 136 -32.77 -16.90 25.93
C LYS A 136 -31.42 -16.19 25.75
N PRO A 137 -30.69 -16.47 24.65
CA PRO A 137 -29.49 -15.71 24.27
C PRO A 137 -29.78 -14.23 24.10
N THR A 138 -28.86 -13.37 24.53
CA THR A 138 -28.99 -11.92 24.34
C THR A 138 -28.49 -11.44 22.98
N ARG A 139 -27.69 -12.25 22.28
CA ARG A 139 -27.21 -12.01 20.93
C ARG A 139 -26.68 -13.30 20.34
N LEU A 140 -26.70 -13.41 19.03
CA LEU A 140 -25.97 -14.44 18.29
C LEU A 140 -24.84 -13.77 17.55
N MET A 141 -23.61 -14.27 17.69
CA MET A 141 -22.46 -13.59 17.09
C MET A 141 -21.40 -14.57 16.59
N ARG A 142 -20.56 -14.09 15.67
CA ARG A 142 -19.36 -14.77 15.21
C ARG A 142 -18.31 -13.76 14.77
N ASP A 143 -17.10 -13.95 15.26
CA ASP A 143 -15.93 -13.25 14.76
C ASP A 143 -15.24 -14.11 13.71
N GLN A 144 -15.02 -13.54 12.53
CA GLN A 144 -14.35 -14.18 11.41
C GLN A 144 -13.10 -13.38 11.04
N THR A 145 -11.93 -13.97 11.27
CA THR A 145 -10.66 -13.33 10.95
C THR A 145 -10.37 -13.38 9.44
N PHE A 146 -9.62 -12.39 8.96
CA PHE A 146 -8.99 -12.36 7.64
C PHE A 146 -7.56 -11.82 7.78
N THR A 147 -6.70 -12.08 6.80
CA THR A 147 -5.39 -11.40 6.72
C THR A 147 -5.39 -10.40 5.58
N ILE A 148 -4.82 -9.22 5.82
CA ILE A 148 -4.70 -8.14 4.85
C ILE A 148 -3.25 -7.70 4.69
N SER A 149 -2.81 -7.56 3.44
CA SER A 149 -1.63 -6.78 3.07
C SER A 149 -2.12 -5.55 2.31
N ALA A 150 -1.64 -4.36 2.68
CA ALA A 150 -2.07 -3.10 2.11
C ALA A 150 -0.94 -2.07 2.09
N SER A 151 -0.71 -1.45 0.93
CA SER A 151 0.24 -0.35 0.74
C SER A 151 -0.42 0.97 0.33
N SER A 152 -1.72 0.96 0.06
CA SER A 152 -2.50 2.13 -0.39
C SER A 152 -3.83 2.22 0.32
N ARG A 153 -4.50 3.35 0.11
CA ARG A 153 -5.87 3.60 0.53
C ARG A 153 -6.83 2.58 -0.09
N PHE A 154 -7.88 2.23 0.64
CA PHE A 154 -8.97 1.37 0.16
C PHE A 154 -10.27 1.74 0.88
N LYS A 155 -11.42 1.37 0.31
CA LYS A 155 -12.71 1.41 1.01
C LYS A 155 -13.25 0.01 1.21
N MET A 156 -14.19 -0.14 2.14
CA MET A 156 -14.94 -1.39 2.29
C MET A 156 -16.43 -1.15 2.15
N SER A 157 -17.12 -2.09 1.51
CA SER A 157 -18.58 -2.10 1.42
C SER A 157 -19.08 -3.53 1.53
N ILE A 158 -20.41 -3.67 1.65
CA ILE A 158 -21.07 -4.97 1.70
C ILE A 158 -22.23 -5.03 0.72
N GLU A 159 -22.42 -6.21 0.13
CA GLU A 159 -23.65 -6.58 -0.55
C GLU A 159 -24.27 -7.78 0.16
N CYS A 160 -25.61 -7.83 0.16
CA CYS A 160 -26.35 -8.82 0.93
C CYS A 160 -27.34 -9.53 0.03
N GLN A 161 -27.49 -10.84 0.21
CA GLN A 161 -28.55 -11.61 -0.44
C GLN A 161 -29.94 -11.15 0.00
N TYR A 162 -30.10 -10.88 1.29
CA TYR A 162 -31.31 -10.33 1.89
C TYR A 162 -30.96 -9.05 2.63
N VAL A 163 -31.87 -8.08 2.60
CA VAL A 163 -31.61 -6.71 3.05
C VAL A 163 -32.69 -6.29 4.03
N MET A 164 -32.27 -5.69 5.15
CA MET A 164 -33.18 -5.04 6.09
C MET A 164 -32.64 -3.64 6.40
N GLY A 165 -33.24 -2.64 5.76
CA GLY A 165 -32.74 -1.26 5.78
C GLY A 165 -31.33 -1.17 5.18
N ASN A 166 -30.38 -0.69 5.99
CA ASN A 166 -28.98 -0.53 5.60
C ASN A 166 -28.06 -1.70 6.04
N ASN A 167 -28.66 -2.74 6.63
CA ASN A 167 -27.97 -3.94 7.08
C ASN A 167 -28.30 -5.13 6.16
N CYS A 168 -27.52 -6.21 6.29
CA CYS A 168 -27.91 -7.50 5.73
C CYS A 168 -29.03 -8.12 6.56
N ALA A 169 -29.64 -9.18 6.03
CA ALA A 169 -30.61 -10.00 6.75
C ALA A 169 -30.35 -11.49 6.55
N LEU A 170 -30.86 -12.29 7.47
CA LEU A 170 -30.98 -13.74 7.36
C LEU A 170 -32.43 -14.12 7.10
N TRP A 171 -32.65 -15.12 6.27
CA TRP A 171 -33.97 -15.60 5.89
C TRP A 171 -34.27 -16.98 6.47
N GLU A 172 -35.50 -17.14 6.99
CA GLU A 172 -36.11 -18.41 7.40
C GLU A 172 -37.21 -18.75 6.40
N ALA A 173 -36.99 -19.81 5.61
CA ALA A 173 -37.84 -20.11 4.47
C ALA A 173 -39.21 -20.72 4.83
N ASN A 174 -39.33 -21.41 5.97
CA ASN A 174 -40.55 -22.13 6.34
C ASN A 174 -41.59 -21.21 6.99
N ALA A 175 -41.13 -20.23 7.74
CA ALA A 175 -41.91 -19.24 8.47
C ALA A 175 -42.07 -17.93 7.69
N GLY A 176 -41.33 -17.75 6.59
CA GLY A 176 -41.31 -16.49 5.83
C GLY A 176 -40.81 -15.32 6.67
N HIS A 177 -39.81 -15.58 7.52
CA HIS A 177 -39.33 -14.63 8.51
C HIS A 177 -37.90 -14.17 8.20
N GLU A 178 -37.64 -12.88 8.32
CA GLU A 178 -36.32 -12.29 8.20
C GLU A 178 -35.79 -11.82 9.55
N ALA A 179 -34.47 -11.81 9.72
CA ALA A 179 -33.82 -11.26 10.91
C ALA A 179 -32.64 -10.37 10.48
N PRO A 180 -32.46 -9.18 11.09
CA PRO A 180 -31.36 -8.29 10.76
C PRO A 180 -30.02 -8.95 11.11
N LEU A 181 -29.06 -8.85 10.19
CA LEU A 181 -27.68 -9.27 10.37
C LEU A 181 -26.78 -8.05 10.33
N GLU A 182 -26.12 -7.84 11.46
CA GLU A 182 -25.18 -6.78 11.68
C GLU A 182 -23.77 -7.21 11.31
N VAL A 183 -23.11 -6.47 10.41
CA VAL A 183 -21.72 -6.73 10.00
C VAL A 183 -20.85 -5.54 10.39
N SER A 184 -19.70 -5.80 10.99
CA SER A 184 -18.75 -4.77 11.40
C SER A 184 -17.31 -5.24 11.18
N VAL A 185 -16.36 -4.32 11.12
CA VAL A 185 -14.94 -4.64 10.91
C VAL A 185 -14.06 -4.02 11.98
N SER A 186 -13.07 -4.78 12.42
CA SER A 186 -11.90 -4.28 13.14
C SER A 186 -10.67 -4.50 12.28
N LEU A 187 -9.91 -3.44 12.02
CA LEU A 187 -8.68 -3.50 11.22
C LEU A 187 -7.45 -3.61 12.11
N PRO A 188 -6.36 -4.24 11.64
CA PRO A 188 -5.11 -4.31 12.38
C PRO A 188 -4.50 -2.93 12.62
N ASN A 189 -3.67 -2.84 13.66
CA ASN A 189 -2.83 -1.67 13.91
C ASN A 189 -2.04 -1.28 12.66
N GLY A 190 -2.03 0.01 12.34
CA GLY A 190 -1.43 0.56 11.12
C GLY A 190 -2.45 0.89 10.03
N LEU A 191 -3.68 0.37 10.11
CA LEU A 191 -4.82 0.81 9.31
C LEU A 191 -5.73 1.73 10.12
N THR A 192 -6.01 2.91 9.58
CA THR A 192 -6.90 3.90 10.19
C THR A 192 -7.99 4.32 9.21
N ASP A 193 -9.03 4.98 9.72
CA ASP A 193 -9.95 5.72 8.84
C ASP A 193 -9.32 7.00 8.30
N GLY A 194 -10.07 7.74 7.48
CA GLY A 194 -9.66 9.02 6.91
C GLY A 194 -9.35 10.12 7.93
N ALA A 195 -9.80 9.98 9.19
CA ALA A 195 -9.47 10.89 10.29
C ALA A 195 -8.26 10.40 11.13
N GLY A 196 -7.60 9.33 10.70
CA GLY A 196 -6.46 8.75 11.42
C GLY A 196 -6.85 7.95 12.66
N GLN A 197 -8.13 7.62 12.85
CA GLN A 197 -8.59 6.88 14.02
C GLN A 197 -8.48 5.35 13.82
N PRO A 198 -8.16 4.59 14.88
CA PRO A 198 -8.22 3.13 14.84
C PRO A 198 -9.62 2.63 14.47
N VAL A 199 -9.68 1.60 13.62
CA VAL A 199 -10.94 1.02 13.17
C VAL A 199 -11.26 -0.21 14.03
N ASN A 200 -12.19 -0.04 14.97
CA ASN A 200 -12.63 -1.08 15.89
C ASN A 200 -14.16 -1.21 15.84
N ARG A 201 -14.65 -2.41 15.51
CA ARG A 201 -16.07 -2.76 15.28
C ARG A 201 -16.84 -1.67 14.51
N ARG A 202 -16.20 -1.10 13.48
CA ARG A 202 -16.83 -0.12 12.59
C ARG A 202 -17.93 -0.82 11.79
N ARG A 203 -19.13 -0.25 11.77
CA ARG A 203 -20.25 -0.77 10.99
C ARG A 203 -19.90 -0.83 9.52
N LEU A 204 -20.15 -1.97 8.89
CA LEU A 204 -20.18 -2.08 7.43
C LEU A 204 -21.64 -1.93 7.01
N LEU A 205 -21.95 -0.81 6.37
CA LEU A 205 -23.29 -0.48 5.91
C LEU A 205 -23.36 -0.63 4.39
N ARG A 206 -24.56 -0.95 3.88
CA ARG A 206 -24.75 -1.17 2.44
C ARG A 206 -24.53 0.09 1.61
N ASP A 207 -24.84 1.26 2.16
CA ASP A 207 -24.57 2.55 1.53
C ASP A 207 -23.09 2.99 1.63
N GLY A 208 -22.25 2.22 2.35
CA GLY A 208 -20.82 2.51 2.53
C GLY A 208 -20.51 3.61 3.55
N SER A 209 -21.52 4.14 4.25
CA SER A 209 -21.31 5.23 5.19
C SER A 209 -20.39 4.83 6.36
N GLY A 210 -19.38 5.66 6.62
CA GLY A 210 -18.36 5.45 7.65
C GLY A 210 -17.24 4.46 7.27
N THR A 211 -17.23 3.92 6.05
CA THR A 211 -16.19 3.02 5.52
C THR A 211 -15.72 3.41 4.11
N GLU A 212 -15.86 4.69 3.78
CA GLU A 212 -15.51 5.29 2.50
C GLU A 212 -14.00 5.36 2.26
N LEU A 213 -13.21 5.36 3.34
CA LEU A 213 -11.76 5.44 3.26
C LEU A 213 -11.08 4.83 4.48
N PHE A 214 -10.20 3.89 4.22
CA PHE A 214 -9.17 3.38 5.12
C PHE A 214 -7.80 3.61 4.50
N GLN A 215 -6.80 3.86 5.34
CA GLN A 215 -5.46 4.16 4.87
C GLN A 215 -4.39 3.51 5.76
N PRO A 216 -3.31 2.99 5.14
CA PRO A 216 -2.15 2.50 5.86
C PRO A 216 -1.24 3.64 6.29
N GLY A 217 -0.80 3.65 7.55
CA GLY A 217 0.27 4.54 8.03
C GLY A 217 1.68 4.10 7.59
N PHE A 218 1.82 2.83 7.21
CA PHE A 218 3.03 2.18 6.70
C PHE A 218 2.61 0.91 5.96
N TYR A 219 3.50 0.32 5.16
CA TYR A 219 3.20 -0.95 4.49
C TYR A 219 2.81 -2.05 5.50
N LEU A 220 1.60 -2.59 5.38
CA LEU A 220 1.16 -3.74 6.16
C LEU A 220 1.31 -5.01 5.34
N ASP A 221 1.94 -6.02 5.94
CA ASP A 221 2.02 -7.36 5.38
C ASP A 221 1.33 -8.39 6.29
N ARG A 222 0.35 -9.08 5.71
CA ARG A 222 -0.38 -10.23 6.27
C ARG A 222 -0.85 -10.01 7.72
N LYS A 223 -1.36 -8.82 8.02
CA LYS A 223 -1.88 -8.48 9.34
C LYS A 223 -3.32 -8.96 9.50
N VAL A 224 -3.69 -9.36 10.71
CA VAL A 224 -5.01 -9.94 10.99
C VAL A 224 -6.03 -8.84 11.28
N GLY A 225 -7.13 -8.85 10.53
CA GLY A 225 -8.36 -8.12 10.85
C GLY A 225 -9.50 -9.08 11.18
N THR A 226 -10.61 -8.53 11.67
CA THR A 226 -11.79 -9.32 12.07
C THR A 226 -13.05 -8.71 11.51
N LEU A 227 -13.87 -9.54 10.86
CA LEU A 227 -15.27 -9.27 10.57
C LEU A 227 -16.11 -9.79 11.73
N HIS A 228 -16.98 -8.94 12.27
CA HIS A 228 -17.91 -9.25 13.34
C HIS A 228 -19.30 -9.38 12.74
N PHE A 229 -19.89 -10.55 12.89
CA PHE A 229 -21.27 -10.82 12.52
C PHE A 229 -22.10 -10.93 13.80
N GLU A 230 -23.22 -10.22 13.88
CA GLU A 230 -24.07 -10.18 15.06
C GLU A 230 -25.56 -10.13 14.69
N VAL A 231 -26.39 -10.75 15.52
CA VAL A 231 -27.83 -10.52 15.58
C VAL A 231 -28.13 -10.01 16.98
N ALA A 232 -28.71 -8.82 17.06
CA ALA A 232 -29.02 -8.13 18.30
C ALA A 232 -30.18 -8.80 19.06
N ARG A 233 -30.30 -8.46 20.35
CA ARG A 233 -31.20 -9.11 21.31
C ARG A 233 -32.66 -9.17 20.86
N ASP A 234 -33.16 -8.03 20.41
CA ASP A 234 -34.53 -7.84 19.93
C ASP A 234 -34.86 -8.83 18.80
N ALA A 235 -33.97 -8.96 17.82
CA ALA A 235 -34.14 -9.93 16.75
C ALA A 235 -34.00 -11.39 17.23
N VAL A 236 -33.09 -11.67 18.17
CA VAL A 236 -32.94 -13.02 18.73
C VAL A 236 -34.21 -13.49 19.46
N ASP A 237 -34.89 -12.59 20.17
CA ASP A 237 -36.12 -12.91 20.90
C ASP A 237 -37.25 -13.38 19.96
N GLU A 238 -37.25 -12.90 18.71
CA GLU A 238 -38.17 -13.30 17.64
C GLU A 238 -37.72 -14.58 16.91
N MET A 239 -36.40 -14.75 16.75
CA MET A 239 -35.80 -15.92 16.10
C MET A 239 -35.95 -17.20 16.94
N ILE A 240 -35.82 -17.09 18.26
CA ILE A 240 -35.80 -18.24 19.17
C ILE A 240 -37.09 -18.28 20.00
N LYS A 241 -37.97 -19.23 19.66
CA LYS A 241 -39.19 -19.54 20.40
C LYS A 241 -39.18 -21.00 20.85
N GLU A 242 -39.57 -21.25 22.09
CA GLU A 242 -39.66 -22.61 22.65
C GLU A 242 -40.52 -23.52 21.78
N GLY A 243 -40.10 -24.77 21.62
CA GLY A 243 -40.81 -25.76 20.80
C GLY A 243 -40.73 -25.54 19.29
N THR A 244 -40.02 -24.50 18.81
CA THR A 244 -39.84 -24.26 17.37
C THR A 244 -38.39 -24.50 16.95
N SER A 245 -38.22 -25.23 15.84
CA SER A 245 -36.93 -25.37 15.17
C SER A 245 -36.95 -24.50 13.92
N ARG A 246 -36.18 -23.42 13.94
CA ARG A 246 -36.04 -22.48 12.81
C ARG A 246 -34.64 -22.49 12.26
N ARG A 247 -34.49 -22.30 10.95
CA ARG A 247 -33.17 -22.19 10.31
C ARG A 247 -33.07 -20.92 9.48
N TYR A 248 -32.21 -20.03 9.94
CA TYR A 248 -31.91 -18.77 9.28
C TYR A 248 -30.63 -18.88 8.46
N SER A 249 -30.62 -18.32 7.24
CA SER A 249 -29.44 -18.29 6.38
C SER A 249 -29.45 -17.12 5.40
N GLY A 250 -28.26 -16.71 4.95
CA GLY A 250 -28.09 -15.68 3.94
C GLY A 250 -26.61 -15.53 3.59
N ASN A 251 -26.33 -14.93 2.44
CA ASN A 251 -24.98 -14.62 1.99
C ASN A 251 -24.66 -13.13 2.16
N VAL A 252 -23.43 -12.84 2.59
CA VAL A 252 -22.84 -11.51 2.65
C VAL A 252 -21.60 -11.50 1.77
N MET A 253 -21.54 -10.58 0.82
CA MET A 253 -20.33 -10.27 0.07
C MET A 253 -19.67 -9.06 0.71
N VAL A 254 -18.42 -9.22 1.14
CA VAL A 254 -17.60 -8.12 1.65
C VAL A 254 -16.66 -7.70 0.53
N ILE A 255 -16.65 -6.42 0.21
CA ILE A 255 -15.90 -5.86 -0.90
C ILE A 255 -14.80 -4.98 -0.31
N TRP A 256 -13.58 -5.21 -0.77
CA TRP A 256 -12.40 -4.40 -0.48
C TRP A 256 -11.96 -3.77 -1.80
N ASP A 257 -12.07 -2.45 -1.90
CA ASP A 257 -11.83 -1.72 -3.13
C ASP A 257 -10.63 -0.78 -2.97
N SER A 258 -9.53 -1.10 -3.67
CA SER A 258 -8.30 -0.31 -3.69
C SER A 258 -8.34 0.88 -4.66
N GLU A 259 -9.35 0.99 -5.52
CA GLU A 259 -9.54 2.10 -6.46
C GLU A 259 -10.26 3.28 -5.80
N VAL A 260 -9.63 3.83 -4.76
CA VAL A 260 -10.02 5.08 -4.12
C VAL A 260 -8.93 6.11 -4.38
N GLY A 261 -9.15 6.96 -5.39
CA GLY A 261 -8.26 8.08 -5.74
C GLY A 261 -7.98 9.02 -4.57
#